data_AF-A0A359E1N7-F1
#
_entry.id   AF-A0A359E1N7-F1
#
_cell.length_a   1.000
_cell.length_b   1.000
_cell.length_c   1.000
_cell.angle_alpha   90.00
_cell.angle_beta   90.00
_cell.angle_gamma   90.00
#
_symmetry.space_group_name_H-M   'P 1'
#
loop_
_entity.id
_entity.type
_entity.pdbx_description
1 polymer ?
#
loop_
_entity_poly.entity_id
_entity_poly.type
_entity_poly.pdbx_seq_one_letter_code
_entity_poly.pdbx_strand_id
1 'polypeptide(L)'
;ADFYDLFGPTKQSRKGYSLGLGRSFQLIDNIDRSLSLNLTGAYYGGMERLPSFQNIITSFEEFVSGSGRLSYQALLNSLGAVDYEKGWKWELLSSNNYVEGTLFPRVSQNLDYGIA
;
A
#
# COMPACT_ATOMS: atom_id res chain seq x y z
N ALA A 1 -40.75 12.97 -27.32
CA ALA A 1 -40.51 11.71 -26.60
C ALA A 1 -39.12 11.32 -27.00
N ASP A 2 -38.14 11.70 -26.18
CA ASP A 2 -36.73 11.64 -26.57
C ASP A 2 -35.93 11.05 -25.42
N PHE A 3 -35.68 9.76 -25.62
CA PHE A 3 -34.43 9.04 -25.39
C PHE A 3 -33.68 9.28 -24.07
N TYR A 4 -33.70 8.24 -23.23
CA TYR A 4 -32.86 7.95 -22.07
C TYR A 4 -31.49 8.66 -22.03
N ASP A 5 -31.35 9.63 -21.13
CA ASP A 5 -30.06 10.01 -20.55
C ASP A 5 -29.89 9.22 -19.24
N LEU A 6 -29.45 7.96 -19.36
CA LEU A 6 -29.25 7.04 -18.23
C LEU A 6 -27.78 6.82 -17.88
N PHE A 7 -26.85 7.64 -18.38
CA PHE A 7 -25.44 7.54 -18.02
C PHE A 7 -24.74 8.91 -18.03
N GLY A 8 -25.24 9.85 -17.22
CA GLY A 8 -24.39 10.95 -16.77
C GLY A 8 -23.22 10.37 -15.95
N PRO A 9 -21.97 10.85 -16.10
CA PRO A 9 -20.87 10.38 -15.28
C PRO A 9 -21.28 10.57 -13.82
N THR A 10 -21.44 9.45 -13.11
CA THR A 10 -21.71 9.50 -11.67
C THR A 10 -20.52 10.23 -11.07
N LYS A 11 -20.72 11.49 -10.63
CA LYS A 11 -19.72 12.24 -9.89
C LYS A 11 -19.45 11.48 -8.59
N GLN A 12 -18.54 10.52 -8.63
CA GLN A 12 -17.92 9.92 -7.45
C GLN A 12 -16.84 10.87 -6.91
N SER A 13 -17.14 12.17 -6.85
CA SER A 13 -16.28 13.10 -6.14
C SER A 13 -16.59 12.92 -4.67
N ARG A 14 -15.85 12.03 -4.01
CA ARG A 14 -15.85 11.96 -2.55
C ARG A 14 -15.40 13.34 -2.06
N LYS A 15 -16.25 14.02 -1.29
CA LYS A 15 -15.89 15.30 -0.67
C LYS A 15 -14.65 15.10 0.19
N GLY A 16 -13.69 16.01 0.09
CA GLY A 16 -12.44 15.97 0.84
C GLY A 16 -11.21 16.27 -0.02
N TYR A 17 -10.08 16.45 0.64
CA TYR A 17 -8.77 16.62 0.02
C TYR A 17 -7.77 15.65 0.66
N SER A 18 -6.74 15.28 -0.10
CA SER A 18 -5.69 14.38 0.36
C SER A 18 -4.32 14.89 -0.08
N LEU A 19 -3.35 14.79 0.80
CA LEU A 19 -1.94 15.06 0.51
C LEU A 19 -1.12 13.83 0.86
N GLY A 20 -0.46 13.24 -0.12
CA GLY A 20 0.39 12.06 0.05
C GLY A 20 1.84 12.34 -0.30
N LEU A 21 2.75 11.71 0.43
CA LEU A 21 4.18 11.67 0.15
C LEU A 21 4.70 10.25 0.32
N GLY A 22 5.60 9.84 -0.57
CA GLY A 22 6.22 8.52 -0.54
C GLY A 22 7.70 8.61 -0.85
N ARG A 23 8.48 7.74 -0.22
CA ARG A 23 9.91 7.60 -0.50
C ARG A 23 10.32 6.14 -0.49
N SER A 24 11.02 5.74 -1.54
CA SER A 24 11.59 4.41 -1.70
C SER A 24 13.10 4.48 -1.52
N PHE A 25 13.63 3.49 -0.82
CA PHE A 25 15.05 3.32 -0.58
C PHE A 25 15.45 1.90 -0.97
N GLN A 26 16.56 1.79 -1.68
CA GLN A 26 17.20 0.51 -1.97
C GLN A 26 18.43 0.42 -1.07
N LEU A 27 18.32 -0.38 -0.02
CA LEU A 27 19.34 -0.51 1.03
C LEU A 27 20.44 -1.50 0.62
N ILE A 28 20.07 -2.53 -0.15
CA ILE A 28 20.98 -3.50 -0.74
C ILE A 28 20.55 -3.69 -2.19
N ASP A 29 21.50 -3.62 -3.12
CA ASP A 29 21.28 -3.85 -4.54
C ASP A 29 22.44 -4.67 -5.13
N ASN A 30 22.33 -5.99 -5.01
CA ASN A 30 23.25 -6.96 -5.60
C ASN A 30 22.49 -7.89 -6.55
N ILE A 31 23.23 -8.61 -7.39
CA ILE A 31 22.64 -9.50 -8.40
C ILE A 31 21.81 -10.64 -7.79
N ASP A 32 22.22 -11.16 -6.63
CA ASP A 32 21.59 -12.29 -5.93
C ASP A 32 20.76 -11.85 -4.71
N ARG A 33 20.88 -10.58 -4.28
CA ARG A 33 20.25 -10.08 -3.05
C ARG A 33 19.80 -8.65 -3.20
N SER A 34 18.57 -8.35 -2.81
CA SER A 34 18.11 -6.97 -2.68
C SER A 34 17.29 -6.75 -1.42
N LEU A 35 17.41 -5.54 -0.88
CA LEU A 35 16.65 -5.06 0.26
C LEU A 35 16.10 -3.69 -0.08
N SER A 36 14.78 -3.55 -0.06
CA SER A 36 14.09 -2.29 -0.32
C SER A 36 13.20 -1.89 0.86
N LEU A 37 13.16 -0.59 1.14
CA LEU A 37 12.29 0.03 2.11
C LEU A 37 11.46 1.10 1.42
N ASN A 38 10.14 0.96 1.47
CA ASN A 38 9.19 1.94 0.96
C ASN A 38 8.42 2.53 2.12
N LEU A 39 8.43 3.85 2.25
CA LEU A 39 7.66 4.58 3.25
C LEU A 39 6.66 5.47 2.54
N THR A 40 5.43 5.51 3.01
CA THR A 40 4.38 6.39 2.48
C THR A 40 3.58 6.97 3.62
N GLY A 41 3.26 8.25 3.51
CA GLY A 41 2.38 8.95 4.44
C GLY A 41 1.35 9.72 3.65
N ALA A 42 0.11 9.74 4.13
CA ALA A 42 -0.93 10.57 3.54
C ALA A 42 -1.80 11.19 4.63
N TYR A 43 -2.10 12.47 4.44
CA TYR A 43 -3.07 13.22 5.21
C TYR A 43 -4.35 13.33 4.41
N TYR A 44 -5.48 13.17 5.06
CA TYR A 44 -6.78 13.31 4.44
C TYR A 44 -7.66 14.20 5.32
N GLY A 45 -8.41 15.12 4.70
CA GLY A 45 -9.27 16.07 5.41
C GLY A 45 -10.54 16.41 4.65
N GLY A 46 -11.56 16.87 5.36
CA GLY A 46 -12.86 17.28 4.81
C GLY A 46 -13.67 16.13 4.21
N MET A 47 -13.44 14.89 4.66
CA MET A 47 -14.16 13.72 4.14
C MET A 47 -15.44 13.45 4.91
N GLU A 48 -16.55 13.32 4.19
CA GLU A 48 -17.80 12.82 4.77
C GLU A 48 -17.84 11.29 4.89
N ARG A 49 -16.91 10.57 4.23
CA ARG A 49 -16.82 9.09 4.22
C ARG A 49 -15.38 8.60 4.02
N LEU A 50 -14.97 7.55 4.75
CA LEU A 50 -13.64 6.94 4.62
C LEU A 50 -13.37 6.35 3.22
N PRO A 51 -12.17 6.56 2.63
CA PRO A 51 -11.82 6.02 1.32
C PRO A 51 -11.78 4.48 1.25
N SER A 52 -11.44 3.84 2.37
CA SER A 52 -11.13 2.39 2.45
C SER A 52 -12.24 1.53 3.09
N PHE A 53 -13.32 2.14 3.58
CA PHE A 53 -14.43 1.41 4.21
C PHE A 53 -15.73 1.71 3.44
N GLN A 54 -16.33 0.67 2.85
CA GLN A 54 -17.67 0.78 2.27
C GLN A 54 -18.69 1.03 3.39
N ASN A 55 -19.43 2.13 3.31
CA ASN A 55 -20.68 2.37 4.06
C ASN A 55 -20.60 2.56 5.60
N ILE A 56 -19.47 2.94 6.18
CA ILE A 56 -19.46 3.43 7.57
C ILE A 56 -19.57 4.96 7.56
N ILE A 57 -20.65 5.50 8.12
CA ILE A 57 -20.79 6.92 8.43
C ILE A 57 -19.79 7.21 9.54
N THR A 58 -18.71 7.90 9.22
CA THR A 58 -17.70 8.27 10.19
C THR A 58 -17.94 9.69 10.67
N SER A 59 -17.80 9.94 11.97
CA SER A 59 -17.93 11.27 12.58
C SER A 59 -16.71 12.16 12.41
N PHE A 60 -15.62 11.62 11.85
CA PHE A 60 -14.31 12.28 11.77
C PHE A 60 -14.10 12.95 10.42
N GLU A 61 -13.65 14.21 10.44
CA GLU A 61 -13.40 15.01 9.23
C GLU A 61 -11.98 14.83 8.66
N GLU A 62 -11.03 14.32 9.46
CA GLU A 62 -9.61 14.19 9.11
C GLU A 62 -8.95 12.92 9.66
N PHE A 63 -8.00 12.36 8.90
CA PHE A 63 -7.13 11.29 9.41
C PHE A 63 -5.76 11.27 8.71
N VAL A 64 -4.79 10.68 9.41
CA VAL A 64 -3.44 10.43 8.89
C VAL A 64 -3.26 8.94 8.68
N SER A 65 -2.76 8.56 7.51
CA SER A 65 -2.30 7.20 7.22
C SER A 65 -0.79 7.17 7.00
N GLY A 66 -0.13 6.16 7.55
CA GLY A 66 1.28 5.89 7.31
C GLY A 66 1.49 4.42 7.01
N SER A 67 2.26 4.11 5.98
CA SER A 67 2.63 2.74 5.63
C SER A 67 4.13 2.60 5.40
N GLY A 68 4.62 1.41 5.72
CA GLY A 68 6.00 0.98 5.48
C GLY A 68 6.00 -0.41 4.90
N ARG A 69 6.83 -0.64 3.89
CA ARG A 69 7.09 -1.95 3.29
C ARG A 69 8.59 -2.21 3.29
N LEU A 70 9.01 -3.25 3.98
CA LEU A 70 10.36 -3.78 3.92
C LEU A 70 10.31 -5.09 3.13
N SER A 71 11.03 -5.14 2.02
CA SER A 71 11.08 -6.34 1.16
C SER A 71 12.52 -6.76 1.00
N TYR A 72 12.83 -7.98 1.41
CA TYR A 72 14.12 -8.63 1.25
C TYR A 72 13.97 -9.82 0.30
N GLN A 73 14.93 -9.99 -0.60
CA GLN A 73 15.06 -11.19 -1.41
C GLN A 73 16.52 -11.62 -1.47
N ALA A 74 16.73 -12.93 -1.37
CA ALA A 74 18.00 -13.58 -1.68
C ALA A 74 17.70 -14.77 -2.59
N LEU A 75 17.99 -14.61 -3.87
CA LEU A 75 17.65 -15.56 -4.92
C LEU A 75 18.93 -15.95 -5.67
N LEU A 76 19.12 -17.26 -5.85
CA LEU A 76 20.26 -17.81 -6.59
C LEU A 76 19.81 -18.14 -8.01
N ASN A 77 20.59 -17.66 -8.97
CA ASN A 77 20.35 -17.83 -10.40
C ASN A 77 21.66 -18.32 -11.02
N SER A 78 21.57 -19.35 -11.86
CA SER A 78 22.69 -19.72 -12.73
C SER A 78 22.80 -18.74 -13.91
N LEU A 79 24.00 -18.58 -14.46
CA LEU A 79 24.25 -17.69 -15.58
C LEU A 79 23.52 -18.23 -16.84
N GLY A 80 22.41 -17.59 -17.20
CA GLY A 80 21.52 -18.02 -18.31
C GLY A 80 20.21 -18.69 -17.86
N ALA A 81 19.94 -18.77 -16.56
CA ALA A 81 18.66 -19.27 -16.06
C ALA A 81 17.51 -18.28 -16.32
N VAL A 82 16.37 -18.80 -16.78
CA VAL A 82 15.12 -18.03 -16.97
C VAL A 82 14.36 -17.88 -15.64
N ASP A 83 14.49 -18.88 -14.76
CA ASP A 83 13.85 -18.93 -13.44
C ASP A 83 14.87 -18.98 -12.29
N TYR A 84 14.42 -18.57 -11.10
CA TYR A 84 15.16 -18.64 -9.86
C TYR A 84 15.26 -20.09 -9.38
N GLU A 85 16.47 -20.63 -9.20
CA GLU A 85 16.65 -22.04 -8.81
C GLU A 85 16.34 -22.27 -7.33
N LYS A 86 16.79 -21.37 -6.45
CA LYS A 86 16.63 -21.46 -4.99
C LYS A 86 16.60 -20.08 -4.37
N GLY A 87 15.99 -19.95 -3.20
CA GLY A 87 16.11 -18.74 -2.40
C GLY A 87 14.98 -18.51 -1.42
N TRP A 88 15.02 -17.34 -0.81
CA TRP A 88 13.96 -16.90 0.08
C TRP A 88 13.61 -15.43 -0.16
N LYS A 89 12.34 -15.13 0.03
CA LYS A 89 11.81 -13.77 0.05
C LYS A 89 11.13 -13.55 1.38
N TRP A 90 11.32 -12.37 1.94
CA TRP A 90 10.64 -11.96 3.14
C TRP A 90 10.13 -10.55 2.97
N GLU A 91 8.90 -10.34 3.40
CA GLU A 91 8.25 -9.07 3.32
C GLU A 91 7.54 -8.75 4.62
N LEU A 92 7.75 -7.53 5.10
CA LEU A 92 7.07 -6.94 6.23
C LEU A 92 6.33 -5.69 5.76
N LEU A 93 5.01 -5.70 5.91
CA LEU A 93 4.15 -4.57 5.63
C LEU A 93 3.56 -4.04 6.92
N SER A 94 3.67 -2.74 7.17
CA SER A 94 2.96 -2.06 8.24
C SER A 94 2.11 -0.95 7.64
N SER A 95 0.84 -0.87 8.02
CA SER A 95 -0.06 0.22 7.66
C SER A 95 -0.82 0.66 8.90
N ASN A 96 -0.76 1.96 9.19
CA ASN A 96 -1.30 2.52 10.42
C ASN A 96 -2.16 3.71 10.06
N ASN A 97 -3.36 3.77 10.63
CA ASN A 97 -4.23 4.93 10.51
C ASN A 97 -4.39 5.56 11.88
N TYR A 98 -4.22 6.86 11.97
CA TYR A 98 -4.46 7.64 13.18
C TYR A 98 -5.66 8.56 12.95
N VAL A 99 -6.68 8.39 13.78
CA VAL A 99 -7.99 9.03 13.65
C VAL A 99 -8.42 9.48 15.05
N GLU A 100 -8.66 10.78 15.24
CA GLU A 100 -9.21 11.34 16.51
C GLU A 100 -8.58 10.79 17.80
N GLY A 101 -7.25 10.68 17.86
CA GLY A 101 -6.56 10.16 19.06
C GLY A 101 -6.39 8.64 19.10
N THR A 102 -7.02 7.91 18.20
CA THR A 102 -6.96 6.45 18.13
C THR A 102 -6.04 5.98 17.01
N LEU A 103 -5.08 5.12 17.35
CA LEU A 103 -4.19 4.47 16.39
C LEU A 103 -4.72 3.08 16.04
N PHE A 104 -4.86 2.82 14.74
CA PHE A 104 -5.23 1.52 14.18
C PHE A 104 -4.03 0.90 13.46
N PRO A 105 -3.15 0.17 14.16
CA PRO A 105 -2.01 -0.47 13.54
C PRO A 105 -2.40 -1.75 12.83
N ARG A 106 -1.82 -1.98 11.65
CA ARG A 106 -1.91 -3.22 10.90
C ARG A 106 -0.51 -3.63 10.48
N VAL A 107 -0.15 -4.88 10.77
CA VAL A 107 1.13 -5.45 10.38
C VAL A 107 0.87 -6.80 9.73
N SER A 108 1.49 -7.02 8.58
CA SER A 108 1.45 -8.27 7.83
C SER A 108 2.88 -8.71 7.50
N GLN A 109 3.13 -10.01 7.54
CA GLN A 109 4.41 -10.60 7.16
C GLN A 109 4.19 -11.75 6.18
N ASN A 110 5.05 -11.82 5.17
CA ASN A 110 5.10 -12.91 4.19
C ASN A 110 6.52 -13.47 4.17
N LEU A 111 6.64 -14.79 4.16
CA LEU A 111 7.91 -15.50 4.02
C LEU A 111 7.72 -16.59 2.97
N ASP A 112 8.47 -16.50 1.88
CA ASP A 112 8.48 -17.47 0.80
C ASP A 112 9.85 -18.15 0.77
N TYR A 113 9.85 -19.48 0.69
CA TYR A 113 11.06 -20.29 0.60
C TYR A 113 10.95 -21.26 -0.58
N GLY A 114 11.91 -21.20 -1.51
CA GLY A 114 11.98 -22.04 -2.69
C GLY A 114 13.08 -23.09 -2.58
N ILE A 115 12.72 -24.36 -2.77
CA ILE A 115 13.63 -25.50 -2.90
C ILE A 115 13.59 -26.04 -4.34
N ALA A 116 14.72 -26.60 -4.79
CA ALA A 116 14.85 -27.29 -6.07
C ALA A 116 14.65 -28.79 -5.92
#